data_AF-A0A7Y3NLH3-F1
#
_entry.id   AF-A0A7Y3NLH3-F1
#
_cell.length_a   1.000
_cell.length_b   1.000
_cell.length_c   1.000
_cell.angle_alpha   90.00
_cell.angle_beta   90.00
_cell.angle_gamma   90.00
#
_symmetry.space_group_name_H-M   'P 1'
#
loop_
_entity.id
_entity.type
_entity.pdbx_description
1 polymer ?
#
loop_
_entity_poly.entity_id
_entity_poly.type
_entity_poly.pdbx_seq_one_letter_code
_entity_poly.pdbx_strand_id
1 'polypeptide(L)'
;MSDKVYNALFLCTGNSARSILGEALMNKMGEGRFAAYSAGSQPKGDVHPMAIEVLGDFGYPTEGLHSKSWDEFTKPGAPQFDFIFTVCDNAAGESCPVFPGKPITAHWGVEDPAAVEGEEQREAFLDALSYLKRRIELFLMLPIKTIDEMSMRSKLAEIGREDGASAKAQVKDGNAQ
;
A
#
# COMPACT_ATOMS: atom_id res chain seq x y z
N MET A 1 16.70 13.95 20.17
CA MET A 1 15.45 14.37 19.51
C MET A 1 14.91 13.14 18.82
N SER A 2 13.73 12.64 19.18
CA SER A 2 13.16 11.47 18.53
C SER A 2 12.83 11.84 17.09
N ASP A 3 13.36 11.08 16.12
CA ASP A 3 12.94 11.22 14.74
C ASP A 3 11.42 10.98 14.63
N LYS A 4 10.72 11.82 13.86
CA LYS A 4 9.29 11.67 13.59
C LYS A 4 9.04 10.30 12.97
N VAL A 5 8.09 9.54 13.54
CA VAL A 5 7.54 8.33 12.92
C VAL A 5 6.46 8.76 11.93
N TYR A 6 6.56 8.33 10.68
CA TYR A 6 5.60 8.63 9.63
C TYR A 6 4.51 7.55 9.58
N ASN A 7 3.25 7.97 9.48
CA ASN A 7 2.14 7.04 9.34
C ASN A 7 1.79 6.85 7.86
N ALA A 8 1.72 5.59 7.42
CA ALA A 8 1.36 5.24 6.04
C ALA A 8 0.15 4.30 6.01
N LEU A 9 -0.80 4.55 5.11
CA LEU A 9 -1.99 3.72 4.93
C LEU A 9 -2.02 3.08 3.55
N PHE A 10 -2.07 1.76 3.49
CA PHE A 10 -2.29 1.00 2.27
C PHE A 10 -3.76 0.68 2.08
N LEU A 11 -4.33 1.10 0.95
CA LEU A 11 -5.74 0.92 0.62
C LEU A 11 -5.92 -0.02 -0.55
N CYS A 12 -6.78 -1.03 -0.39
CA CYS A 12 -7.32 -1.80 -1.50
C CYS A 12 -8.82 -2.04 -1.28
N THR A 13 -9.53 -2.68 -2.22
CA THR A 13 -10.97 -2.90 -2.06
C THR A 13 -11.25 -3.84 -0.89
N GLY A 14 -10.61 -5.02 -0.88
CA GLY A 14 -10.96 -6.10 0.05
C GLY A 14 -10.17 -6.17 1.36
N ASN A 15 -9.11 -5.38 1.52
CA ASN A 15 -8.11 -5.51 2.61
C ASN A 15 -7.81 -6.96 3.01
N SER A 16 -7.44 -7.77 2.01
CA SER A 16 -7.25 -9.21 2.19
C SER A 16 -5.90 -9.70 1.67
N ALA A 17 -5.35 -9.08 0.62
CA ALA A 17 -4.07 -9.46 0.02
C ALA A 17 -3.12 -8.25 -0.10
N ARG A 18 -3.18 -7.51 -1.22
CA ARG A 18 -2.20 -6.45 -1.57
C ARG A 18 -1.93 -5.41 -0.46
N SER A 19 -2.96 -4.86 0.16
CA SER A 19 -2.74 -3.86 1.22
C SER A 19 -2.16 -4.46 2.50
N ILE A 20 -2.46 -5.74 2.79
CA ILE A 20 -1.85 -6.49 3.90
C ILE A 20 -0.36 -6.72 3.64
N LEU A 21 0.00 -7.13 2.41
CA LEU A 21 1.41 -7.25 2.00
C LEU A 21 2.15 -5.92 2.17
N GLY A 22 1.55 -4.81 1.71
CA GLY A 22 2.12 -3.46 1.86
C GLY A 22 2.35 -3.04 3.31
N GLU A 23 1.38 -3.28 4.19
CA GLU A 23 1.49 -3.01 5.64
C GLU A 23 2.66 -3.78 6.27
N ALA A 24 2.71 -5.09 6.05
CA ALA A 24 3.74 -5.95 6.63
C ALA A 24 5.15 -5.62 6.12
N LEU A 25 5.30 -5.40 4.82
CA LEU A 25 6.56 -4.99 4.19
C LEU A 25 7.06 -3.67 4.78
N MET A 26 6.22 -2.64 4.83
CA MET A 26 6.63 -1.32 5.28
C MET A 26 6.94 -1.28 6.78
N ASN A 27 6.18 -1.98 7.61
CA ASN A 27 6.48 -2.06 9.05
C ASN A 27 7.83 -2.73 9.31
N LYS A 28 8.19 -3.77 8.54
CA LYS A 28 9.50 -4.43 8.65
C LYS A 28 10.63 -3.54 8.13
N MET A 29 10.50 -3.03 6.90
CA MET A 29 11.57 -2.32 6.19
C MET A 29 11.73 -0.86 6.65
N GLY A 30 10.68 -0.29 7.24
CA GLY A 30 10.70 1.07 7.78
C GLY A 30 11.57 1.23 9.02
N GLU A 31 11.93 0.11 9.69
CA GLU A 31 12.83 0.07 10.85
C GLU A 31 12.47 1.11 11.94
N GLY A 32 11.18 1.26 12.22
CA GLY A 32 10.65 2.21 13.21
C GLY A 32 10.52 3.66 12.72
N ARG A 33 10.98 4.00 11.51
CA ARG A 33 10.71 5.30 10.88
C ARG A 33 9.28 5.42 10.37
N PHE A 34 8.62 4.28 10.17
CA PHE A 34 7.24 4.19 9.69
C PHE A 34 6.39 3.32 10.59
N ALA A 35 5.15 3.74 10.78
CA ALA A 35 4.05 2.90 11.23
C ALA A 35 3.07 2.75 10.05
N ALA A 36 3.01 1.56 9.48
CA ALA A 36 2.15 1.24 8.36
C ALA A 36 0.87 0.56 8.84
N TYR A 37 -0.22 0.85 8.14
CA TYR A 37 -1.55 0.33 8.36
C TYR A 37 -2.16 -0.05 7.02
N SER A 38 -3.17 -0.91 7.03
CA SER A 38 -3.96 -1.22 5.84
C SER A 38 -5.45 -1.18 6.12
N ALA A 39 -6.23 -0.88 5.08
CA ALA A 39 -7.68 -0.93 5.14
C ALA A 39 -8.27 -1.18 3.77
N GLY A 40 -9.60 -1.34 3.73
CA GLY A 40 -10.32 -1.40 2.47
C GLY A 40 -11.69 -0.78 2.50
N SER A 41 -12.20 -0.48 1.30
CA SER A 41 -13.52 0.11 1.12
C SER A 41 -14.65 -0.91 1.28
N GLN A 42 -14.37 -2.17 0.96
CA GLN A 42 -15.27 -3.31 1.11
C GLN A 42 -14.47 -4.50 1.68
N PRO A 43 -14.03 -4.43 2.96
CA PRO A 43 -13.18 -5.46 3.54
C PRO A 43 -13.83 -6.85 3.47
N LYS A 44 -13.05 -7.86 3.10
CA LYS A 44 -13.53 -9.25 3.00
C LYS A 44 -13.81 -9.88 4.37
N GLY A 45 -13.34 -9.29 5.46
CA GLY A 45 -13.45 -9.81 6.82
C GLY A 45 -12.23 -10.62 7.25
N ASP A 46 -11.61 -11.35 6.31
CA ASP A 46 -10.41 -12.15 6.58
C ASP A 46 -9.23 -11.81 5.66
N VAL A 47 -8.03 -11.97 6.20
CA VAL A 47 -6.79 -11.90 5.42
C VAL A 47 -6.67 -13.18 4.59
N HIS A 48 -6.28 -13.02 3.32
CA HIS A 48 -6.09 -14.15 2.43
C HIS A 48 -4.98 -15.07 2.97
N PRO A 49 -5.22 -16.39 3.13
CA PRO A 49 -4.23 -17.30 3.70
C PRO A 49 -2.88 -17.28 2.99
N MET A 50 -2.90 -17.24 1.65
CA MET A 50 -1.67 -17.13 0.83
C MET A 50 -0.86 -15.86 1.14
N ALA A 51 -1.49 -14.74 1.53
CA ALA A 51 -0.75 -13.54 1.94
C ALA A 51 0.03 -13.79 3.25
N ILE A 52 -0.60 -14.46 4.22
CA ILE A 52 0.05 -14.84 5.47
C ILE A 52 1.20 -15.83 5.22
N GLU A 53 0.96 -16.83 4.37
CA GLU A 53 1.97 -17.84 4.00
C GLU A 53 3.21 -17.20 3.38
N VAL A 54 3.05 -16.41 2.31
CA VAL A 54 4.22 -15.78 1.67
C VAL A 54 4.91 -14.78 2.60
N LEU A 55 4.19 -14.02 3.43
CA LEU A 55 4.83 -13.14 4.40
C LEU A 55 5.67 -13.94 5.42
N GLY A 56 5.12 -15.04 5.93
CA GLY A 56 5.80 -15.94 6.86
C GLY A 56 7.06 -16.56 6.27
N ASP A 57 6.99 -17.05 5.04
CA ASP A 57 8.12 -17.68 4.33
C ASP A 57 9.33 -16.75 4.20
N PHE A 58 9.11 -15.44 4.07
CA PHE A 58 10.16 -14.42 3.98
C PHE A 58 10.44 -13.69 5.31
N GLY A 59 9.86 -14.15 6.43
CA GLY A 59 10.12 -13.59 7.76
C GLY A 59 9.55 -12.19 8.01
N TYR A 60 8.48 -11.82 7.30
CA TYR A 60 7.72 -10.61 7.58
C TYR A 60 6.72 -10.85 8.72
N PRO A 61 6.49 -9.85 9.59
CA PRO A 61 5.56 -9.98 10.70
C PRO A 61 4.13 -10.18 10.18
N THR A 62 3.39 -11.08 10.83
CA THR A 62 1.99 -11.36 10.48
C THR A 62 1.03 -11.13 11.65
N GLU A 63 1.58 -10.92 12.85
CA GLU A 63 0.84 -10.70 14.07
C GLU A 63 0.02 -9.41 13.99
N GLY A 64 -1.28 -9.51 14.27
CA GLY A 64 -2.19 -8.36 14.28
C GLY A 64 -2.72 -7.94 12.91
N LEU A 65 -2.23 -8.54 11.81
CA LEU A 65 -2.81 -8.33 10.48
C LEU A 65 -4.25 -8.85 10.45
N HIS A 66 -5.17 -8.01 9.99
CA HIS A 66 -6.59 -8.35 9.86
C HIS A 66 -7.25 -7.46 8.81
N SER A 67 -8.33 -7.97 8.21
CA SER A 67 -9.15 -7.22 7.26
C SER A 67 -10.06 -6.24 7.99
N LYS A 68 -10.05 -4.96 7.59
CA LYS A 68 -10.79 -3.88 8.24
C LYS A 68 -11.23 -2.80 7.25
N SER A 69 -12.31 -2.10 7.63
CA SER A 69 -12.80 -0.95 6.86
C SER A 69 -11.91 0.25 7.07
N TRP A 70 -11.74 1.07 6.04
CA TRP A 70 -11.10 2.38 6.17
C TRP A 70 -11.84 3.33 7.13
N ASP A 71 -13.08 3.01 7.51
CA ASP A 71 -13.89 3.83 8.42
C ASP A 71 -13.33 3.81 9.84
N GLU A 72 -12.50 2.82 10.17
CA GLU A 72 -11.74 2.80 11.42
C GLU A 72 -10.77 3.98 11.51
N PHE A 73 -10.27 4.42 10.35
CA PHE A 73 -9.26 5.46 10.22
C PHE A 73 -9.83 6.86 9.99
N THR A 74 -11.16 6.99 9.93
CA THR A 74 -11.86 8.28 9.83
C THR A 74 -12.46 8.75 11.16
N LYS A 75 -12.41 7.88 12.19
CA LYS A 75 -12.95 8.16 13.53
C LYS A 75 -12.02 9.08 14.35
N PRO A 76 -12.56 9.85 15.32
CA PRO A 76 -11.75 10.59 16.26
C PRO A 76 -10.74 9.70 16.98
N GLY A 77 -9.49 10.15 17.06
CA GLY A 77 -8.39 9.39 17.68
C GLY A 77 -7.69 8.40 16.75
N ALA A 78 -8.14 8.26 15.50
CA ALA A 78 -7.39 7.52 14.49
C ALA A 78 -6.02 8.18 14.22
N PRO A 79 -5.00 7.38 13.80
CA PRO A 79 -3.72 7.93 13.35
C PRO A 79 -3.91 8.98 12.25
N GLN A 80 -3.14 10.06 12.33
CA GLN A 80 -3.02 11.00 11.21
C GLN A 80 -2.00 10.47 10.23
N PHE A 81 -2.41 10.29 8.97
CA PHE A 81 -1.55 9.74 7.93
C PHE A 81 -0.74 10.83 7.25
N ASP A 82 0.54 10.54 7.03
CA ASP A 82 1.42 11.34 6.18
C ASP A 82 1.32 10.87 4.72
N PHE A 83 1.15 9.56 4.52
CA PHE A 83 1.10 8.93 3.20
C PHE A 83 -0.08 7.98 3.06
N ILE A 84 -0.71 7.98 1.88
CA ILE A 84 -1.72 6.99 1.50
C ILE A 84 -1.33 6.36 0.16
N PHE A 85 -1.28 5.03 0.13
CA PHE A 85 -0.97 4.25 -1.06
C PHE A 85 -2.17 3.41 -1.48
N THR A 86 -2.79 3.72 -2.62
CA THR A 86 -3.83 2.86 -3.20
C THR A 86 -3.15 1.77 -4.05
N VAL A 87 -3.42 0.51 -3.75
CA VAL A 87 -2.74 -0.64 -4.40
C VAL A 87 -3.66 -1.47 -5.31
N CYS A 88 -4.94 -1.10 -5.39
CA CYS A 88 -5.83 -1.58 -6.44
C CYS A 88 -6.42 -0.41 -7.23
N ASP A 89 -6.73 -0.64 -8.50
CA ASP A 89 -7.25 0.39 -9.39
C ASP A 89 -8.64 0.90 -8.96
N ASN A 90 -9.44 0.02 -8.36
CA ASN A 90 -10.77 0.37 -7.86
C ASN A 90 -10.66 1.35 -6.68
N ALA A 91 -9.74 1.12 -5.74
CA ALA A 91 -9.50 2.07 -4.64
C ALA A 91 -8.97 3.42 -5.12
N ALA A 92 -8.29 3.47 -6.27
CA ALA A 92 -7.84 4.73 -6.86
C ALA A 92 -8.97 5.52 -7.57
N GLY A 93 -10.06 4.84 -7.95
CA GLY A 93 -11.22 5.43 -8.63
C GLY A 93 -12.44 5.65 -7.75
N GLU A 94 -12.48 5.04 -6.56
CA GLU A 94 -13.54 5.25 -5.57
C GLU A 94 -13.42 6.61 -4.87
N SER A 95 -14.55 7.15 -4.42
CA SER A 95 -14.58 8.35 -3.57
C SER A 95 -14.00 8.01 -2.19
N CYS A 96 -12.68 8.04 -2.08
CA CYS A 96 -11.98 7.83 -0.82
C CYS A 96 -12.52 8.82 0.24
N PRO A 97 -12.66 8.38 1.50
CA PRO A 97 -13.06 9.28 2.57
C PRO A 97 -12.02 10.40 2.74
N VAL A 98 -12.47 11.54 3.27
CA VAL A 98 -11.56 12.64 3.60
C VAL A 98 -10.76 12.26 4.84
N PHE A 99 -9.50 11.86 4.64
CA PHE A 99 -8.58 11.60 5.74
C PHE A 99 -8.07 12.92 6.34
N PRO A 100 -8.08 13.07 7.68
CA PRO A 100 -7.47 14.22 8.35
C PRO A 100 -5.98 14.38 7.99
N GLY A 101 -5.47 15.61 8.00
CA GLY A 101 -4.03 15.88 7.88
C GLY A 101 -3.49 16.11 6.46
N LYS A 102 -4.33 16.02 5.42
CA LYS A 102 -3.94 16.19 3.99
C LYS A 102 -2.75 15.28 3.59
N PRO A 103 -2.90 13.95 3.72
CA PRO A 103 -1.83 13.04 3.34
C PRO A 103 -1.42 13.18 1.87
N ILE A 104 -0.16 12.87 1.59
CA ILE A 104 0.32 12.71 0.21
C ILE A 104 -0.16 11.33 -0.29
N THR A 105 -0.99 11.34 -1.30
CA THR A 105 -1.56 10.11 -1.89
C THR A 105 -0.84 9.73 -3.18
N ALA A 106 -0.55 8.45 -3.34
CA ALA A 106 -0.04 7.86 -4.58
C ALA A 106 -0.74 6.54 -4.91
N HIS A 107 -0.77 6.20 -6.19
CA HIS A 107 -1.34 4.95 -6.67
C HIS A 107 -0.22 3.99 -7.11
N TRP A 108 -0.13 2.86 -6.43
CA TRP A 108 0.83 1.79 -6.67
C TRP A 108 0.08 0.51 -7.04
N GLY A 109 -0.72 0.57 -8.11
CA GLY A 109 -1.55 -0.53 -8.57
C GLY A 109 -0.74 -1.81 -8.79
N VAL A 110 -1.24 -2.91 -8.24
CA VAL A 110 -0.75 -4.28 -8.48
C VAL A 110 -1.95 -5.13 -8.86
N GLU A 111 -1.77 -6.00 -9.85
CA GLU A 111 -2.76 -7.01 -10.23
C GLU A 111 -3.24 -7.80 -9.00
N ASP A 112 -4.51 -8.23 -8.99
CA ASP A 112 -5.05 -8.90 -7.81
C ASP A 112 -4.55 -10.36 -7.74
N PRO A 113 -3.63 -10.71 -6.83
CA PRO A 113 -3.12 -12.08 -6.78
C PRO A 113 -4.21 -13.06 -6.32
N ALA A 114 -5.24 -12.59 -5.63
CA ALA A 114 -6.39 -13.40 -5.21
C ALA A 114 -7.38 -13.68 -6.34
N ALA A 115 -7.22 -13.05 -7.51
CA ALA A 115 -8.00 -13.37 -8.71
C ALA A 115 -7.40 -14.54 -9.51
N VAL A 116 -6.17 -14.95 -9.20
CA VAL A 116 -5.53 -16.14 -9.77
C VAL A 116 -5.94 -17.36 -8.94
N GLU A 117 -6.40 -18.41 -9.61
CA GLU A 117 -6.83 -19.67 -9.00
C GLU A 117 -5.88 -20.81 -9.41
N GLY A 118 -5.84 -21.88 -8.61
CA GLY A 118 -5.02 -23.06 -8.92
C GLY A 118 -3.54 -22.90 -8.54
N GLU A 119 -2.67 -23.66 -9.22
CA GLU A 119 -1.25 -23.80 -8.87
C GLU A 119 -0.44 -22.49 -9.03
N GLU A 120 -0.87 -21.60 -9.92
CA GLU A 120 -0.23 -20.30 -10.20
C GLU A 120 -0.55 -19.24 -9.14
N GLN A 121 -1.51 -19.49 -8.23
CA GLN A 121 -1.91 -18.50 -7.23
C GLN A 121 -0.73 -18.08 -6.35
N ARG A 122 0.09 -19.04 -5.92
CA ARG A 122 1.24 -18.72 -5.06
C ARG A 122 2.24 -17.81 -5.77
N GLU A 123 2.52 -18.06 -7.05
CA GLU A 123 3.40 -17.21 -7.86
C GLU A 123 2.85 -15.79 -7.99
N ALA A 124 1.55 -15.64 -8.22
CA ALA A 124 0.92 -14.32 -8.26
C ALA A 124 1.08 -13.53 -6.94
N PHE A 125 1.00 -14.21 -5.79
CA PHE A 125 1.25 -13.59 -4.49
C PHE A 125 2.74 -13.19 -4.30
N LEU A 126 3.67 -14.01 -4.78
CA LEU A 126 5.11 -13.69 -4.77
C LEU A 126 5.45 -12.50 -5.65
N ASP A 127 4.83 -12.41 -6.82
CA ASP A 127 4.95 -11.27 -7.72
C ASP A 127 4.43 -9.99 -7.05
N ALA A 128 3.21 -10.05 -6.50
CA ALA A 128 2.63 -8.91 -5.80
C ALA A 128 3.48 -8.45 -4.61
N LEU A 129 4.03 -9.39 -3.83
CA LEU A 129 4.97 -9.11 -2.75
C LEU A 129 6.23 -8.42 -3.29
N SER A 130 6.80 -8.93 -4.37
CA SER A 130 8.04 -8.41 -4.98
C SER A 130 7.86 -7.00 -5.53
N TYR A 131 6.77 -6.73 -6.23
CA TYR A 131 6.45 -5.40 -6.76
C TYR A 131 6.26 -4.38 -5.63
N LEU A 132 5.48 -4.72 -4.60
CA LEU A 132 5.28 -3.84 -3.44
C LEU A 132 6.58 -3.61 -2.68
N LYS A 133 7.38 -4.66 -2.47
CA LYS A 133 8.68 -4.56 -1.81
C LYS A 133 9.58 -3.57 -2.54
N ARG A 134 9.71 -3.71 -3.87
CA ARG A 134 10.52 -2.81 -4.69
C ARG A 134 10.08 -1.35 -4.57
N ARG A 135 8.78 -1.09 -4.62
CA ARG A 135 8.23 0.27 -4.48
C ARG A 135 8.50 0.87 -3.10
N ILE A 136 8.35 0.06 -2.05
CA ILE A 136 8.65 0.46 -0.68
C ILE A 136 10.16 0.74 -0.52
N GLU A 137 11.05 -0.08 -1.08
CA GLU A 137 12.50 0.19 -1.07
C GLU A 137 12.82 1.55 -1.69
N LEU A 138 12.33 1.82 -2.89
CA LEU A 138 12.54 3.10 -3.58
C LEU A 138 11.99 4.28 -2.78
N PHE A 139 10.82 4.12 -2.18
CA PHE A 139 10.22 5.15 -1.34
C PHE A 139 11.06 5.44 -0.09
N LEU A 140 11.54 4.40 0.60
CA LEU A 140 12.33 4.52 1.82
C LEU A 140 13.71 5.18 1.59
N MET A 141 14.19 5.21 0.34
CA MET A 141 15.41 5.90 -0.08
C MET A 141 15.21 7.41 -0.33
N LEU A 142 13.96 7.89 -0.39
CA LEU A 142 13.70 9.32 -0.62
C LEU A 142 14.10 10.17 0.61
N PRO A 143 14.58 11.41 0.40
CA PRO A 143 14.92 12.31 1.50
C PRO A 143 13.67 13.02 2.07
N ILE A 144 12.80 12.25 2.73
CA ILE A 144 11.45 12.66 3.17
C ILE A 144 11.45 13.94 4.04
N LYS A 145 12.52 14.20 4.78
CA LYS A 145 12.64 15.39 5.65
C LYS A 145 12.86 16.69 4.88
N THR A 146 13.39 16.64 3.66
CA THR A 146 13.89 17.82 2.93
C THR A 146 13.28 17.99 1.55
N ILE A 147 12.68 16.95 0.98
CA ILE A 147 11.97 17.02 -0.30
C ILE A 147 10.68 17.82 -0.14
N ASP A 148 10.40 18.72 -1.09
CA ASP A 148 9.15 19.47 -1.12
C ASP A 148 7.97 18.58 -1.56
N GLU A 149 6.75 19.02 -1.28
CA GLU A 149 5.53 18.23 -1.53
C GLU A 149 5.33 17.90 -3.03
N MET A 150 5.64 18.83 -3.94
CA MET A 150 5.47 18.59 -5.38
C MET A 150 6.45 17.53 -5.88
N SER A 151 7.71 17.65 -5.50
CA SER A 151 8.74 16.66 -5.81
C SER A 151 8.41 15.29 -5.21
N MET A 152 7.90 15.26 -3.97
CA MET A 152 7.45 14.02 -3.33
C MET A 152 6.33 13.37 -4.15
N ARG A 153 5.27 14.11 -4.49
CA ARG A 153 4.15 13.59 -5.30
C ARG A 153 4.63 13.03 -6.64
N SER A 154 5.52 13.74 -7.32
CA SER A 154 6.11 13.29 -8.59
C SER A 154 6.89 11.99 -8.43
N LYS A 155 7.75 11.88 -7.41
CA LYS A 155 8.53 10.67 -7.13
C LYS A 155 7.66 9.47 -6.75
N LEU A 156 6.63 9.66 -5.94
CA LEU A 156 5.71 8.58 -5.59
C LEU A 156 4.91 8.08 -6.80
N ALA A 157 4.54 8.97 -7.73
CA ALA A 157 3.90 8.60 -8.98
C ALA A 157 4.85 7.84 -9.92
N GLU A 158 6.12 8.24 -10.00
CA GLU A 158 7.17 7.51 -10.73
C GLU A 158 7.33 6.08 -10.18
N ILE A 159 7.47 5.93 -8.87
CA ILE A 159 7.56 4.64 -8.18
C ILE A 159 6.33 3.75 -8.47
N GLY A 160 5.15 4.34 -8.55
CA GLY A 160 3.91 3.61 -8.85
C GLY A 160 3.84 2.98 -10.24
N ARG A 161 4.68 3.45 -11.17
CA ARG A 161 4.72 3.00 -12.57
C ARG A 161 5.84 2.01 -12.88
N GLU A 162 6.65 1.66 -11.88
CA GLU A 162 7.65 0.59 -11.97
C GLU A 162 7.01 -0.77 -12.29
N ASP A 163 7.86 -1.74 -12.66
CA ASP A 163 7.47 -3.10 -13.03
C ASP A 163 6.38 -3.70 -12.13
N GLY A 164 5.46 -4.45 -12.75
CA GLY A 164 4.27 -4.98 -12.09
C GLY A 164 3.19 -3.94 -11.81
N ALA A 165 3.26 -2.76 -12.41
CA ALA A 165 2.15 -1.80 -12.43
C ALA A 165 0.96 -2.42 -13.17
N SER A 166 -0.22 -2.38 -12.56
CA SER A 166 -1.46 -2.79 -13.22
C SER A 166 -1.65 -2.03 -14.53
N ALA A 167 -2.41 -2.60 -15.46
CA ALA A 167 -2.64 -1.97 -16.76
C ALA A 167 -3.14 -0.52 -16.64
N LYS A 168 -3.96 -0.20 -15.63
CA LYS A 168 -4.44 1.18 -15.40
C LYS A 168 -3.41 2.10 -14.72
N ALA A 169 -2.49 1.56 -13.91
CA ALA A 169 -1.41 2.34 -13.32
C ALA A 169 -0.42 2.83 -14.38
N GLN A 170 -0.26 2.11 -15.49
CA GLN A 170 0.61 2.47 -16.61
C GLN A 170 0.06 3.58 -17.53
N VAL A 171 -1.26 3.79 -17.57
CA VAL A 171 -1.94 4.57 -18.65
C VAL A 171 -2.15 6.07 -18.34
N LYS A 172 -1.81 6.57 -17.13
CA LYS A 172 -2.21 7.94 -16.72
C LYS A 172 -1.51 9.13 -17.42
N ASP A 173 -0.57 8.95 -18.34
CA ASP A 173 -0.01 10.03 -19.17
C ASP A 173 -0.44 9.91 -20.65
N GLY A 174 -1.75 9.90 -20.89
CA GLY A 174 -2.32 9.70 -22.23
C GLY A 174 -3.61 10.44 -22.54
N ASN A 175 -3.91 11.56 -21.87
CA ASN A 175 -4.83 12.56 -22.44
C ASN A 175 -4.72 13.92 -21.74
N ALA A 176 -3.71 14.68 -22.12
CA ALA A 176 -3.77 16.14 -22.09
C ALA A 176 -3.65 16.61 -23.56
N GLN A 177 -4.80 16.67 -24.22
CA GLN A 177 -5.03 17.53 -25.39
C GLN A 177 -6.10 18.56 -25.00
#